data_AF-A0AAV7DYR4-F1
#
_entry.id   AF-A0AAV7DYR4-F1
#
_cell.length_a   1.000
_cell.length_b   1.000
_cell.length_c   1.000
_cell.angle_alpha   90.00
_cell.angle_beta   90.00
_cell.angle_gamma   90.00
#
_symmetry.space_group_name_H-M   'P 1'
#
loop_
_entity.id
_entity.type
_entity.pdbx_description
1 polymer ?
#
loop_
_entity_poly.entity_id
_entity_poly.type
_entity_poly.pdbx_seq_one_letter_code
_entity_poly.pdbx_strand_id
1 'polypeptide(L)'
;MANEGSPQLSTTPAVSLFDLGQTLGQIYVTVNNITHHVSIKLDRDNYLLWRQQFLPVLNSQSLMGFVDGSIQPPPQFSTTDSSTVTAEYIRWYALDQTMA
;
A
#
# COMPACT_ATOMS: atom_id res chain seq x y z
N MET A 1 -12.41 -55.10 -21.92
CA MET A 1 -11.43 -54.98 -20.82
C MET A 1 -10.09 -54.70 -21.49
N ALA A 2 -9.41 -53.57 -21.35
CA ALA A 2 -9.44 -52.53 -20.34
C ALA A 2 -9.41 -51.12 -20.99
N ASN A 3 -9.80 -50.15 -20.18
CA ASN A 3 -10.02 -48.74 -20.43
C ASN A 3 -8.74 -47.90 -20.25
N GLU A 4 -8.81 -46.70 -20.80
CA GLU A 4 -7.75 -45.70 -20.97
C GLU A 4 -7.22 -45.12 -19.64
N GLY A 5 -5.96 -44.66 -19.68
CA GLY A 5 -5.33 -43.92 -18.59
C GLY A 5 -4.21 -43.01 -19.11
N SER A 6 -4.58 -41.99 -19.88
CA SER A 6 -3.67 -40.87 -20.20
C SER A 6 -3.59 -39.90 -19.01
N PRO A 7 -2.42 -39.32 -18.71
CA PRO A 7 -2.24 -38.43 -17.56
C PRO A 7 -2.99 -37.11 -17.78
N GLN A 8 -3.88 -36.76 -16.85
CA GLN A 8 -4.51 -35.45 -16.81
C GLN A 8 -3.46 -34.38 -16.49
N LEU A 9 -3.13 -33.53 -17.47
CA LEU A 9 -2.44 -32.27 -17.23
C LEU A 9 -3.36 -31.38 -16.40
N SER A 10 -2.95 -31.08 -15.16
CA SER A 10 -3.54 -30.02 -14.35
C SER A 10 -3.55 -28.75 -15.18
N THR A 11 -4.74 -28.38 -15.65
CA THR A 11 -4.94 -27.16 -16.43
C THR A 11 -4.78 -26.01 -15.45
N THR A 12 -3.61 -25.38 -15.47
CA THR A 12 -3.41 -24.05 -14.90
C THR A 12 -4.56 -23.16 -15.40
N PRO A 13 -5.33 -22.48 -14.54
CA PRO A 13 -6.35 -21.58 -15.02
C PRO A 13 -5.63 -20.48 -15.81
N ALA A 14 -5.73 -20.53 -17.13
CA ALA A 14 -5.28 -19.47 -18.00
C ALA A 14 -6.17 -18.27 -17.69
N VAL A 15 -5.62 -17.32 -16.92
CA VAL A 15 -6.30 -16.05 -16.60
C VAL A 15 -6.61 -15.39 -17.94
N SER A 16 -7.90 -15.31 -18.28
CA SER A 16 -8.31 -14.82 -19.58
C SER A 16 -8.14 -13.31 -19.66
N LEU A 17 -7.95 -12.76 -20.86
CA LEU A 17 -7.92 -11.31 -21.06
C LEU A 17 -9.22 -10.63 -20.58
N PHE A 18 -10.32 -11.38 -20.61
CA PHE A 18 -11.61 -10.97 -20.06
C PHE A 18 -11.58 -10.87 -18.52
N ASP A 19 -10.97 -11.82 -17.83
CA ASP A 19 -10.80 -11.78 -16.36
C ASP A 19 -9.92 -10.61 -15.94
N LEU A 20 -8.87 -10.28 -16.70
CA LEU A 20 -8.05 -9.09 -16.45
C LEU A 20 -8.87 -7.80 -16.62
N GLY A 21 -9.75 -7.74 -17.62
CA GLY A 21 -10.66 -6.61 -17.82
C GLY A 21 -11.65 -6.43 -16.66
N GLN A 22 -12.22 -7.52 -16.15
CA GLN A 22 -13.11 -7.49 -14.98
C GLN A 22 -12.36 -7.12 -13.70
N THR A 23 -11.16 -7.67 -13.50
CA THR A 23 -10.35 -7.41 -12.31
C THR A 23 -9.89 -5.95 -12.27
N LEU A 24 -9.42 -5.41 -13.40
CA LEU A 24 -9.03 -4.01 -13.50
C LEU A 24 -10.23 -3.05 -13.35
N GLY A 25 -11.40 -3.42 -13.88
CA GLY A 25 -12.64 -2.66 -13.67
C GLY A 25 -13.08 -2.64 -12.21
N GLN A 26 -12.99 -3.77 -11.52
CA GLN A 26 -13.31 -3.88 -10.10
C GLN A 26 -12.31 -3.10 -9.23
N ILE A 27 -11.02 -3.17 -9.54
CA ILE A 27 -9.97 -2.36 -8.88
C ILE A 27 -10.26 -0.88 -9.08
N TYR A 28 -10.61 -0.46 -10.30
CA TYR A 28 -10.94 0.93 -10.62
C TYR A 28 -12.15 1.45 -9.83
N VAL A 29 -13.25 0.68 -9.76
CA VAL A 29 -14.44 1.06 -8.98
C VAL A 29 -14.15 1.09 -7.48
N THR A 30 -13.35 0.15 -6.98
CA THR A 30 -12.96 0.10 -5.56
C THR A 30 -12.13 1.32 -5.18
N VAL A 31 -11.15 1.70 -6.01
CA VAL A 31 -10.31 2.88 -5.77
C VAL A 31 -11.13 4.17 -5.86
N ASN A 32 -12.07 4.28 -6.81
CA ASN A 32 -12.94 5.46 -6.90
C ASN A 32 -13.90 5.60 -5.71
N ASN A 33 -14.44 4.49 -5.19
CA ASN A 33 -15.23 4.52 -3.96
C ASN A 33 -14.39 4.95 -2.75
N ILE A 34 -13.11 4.58 -2.71
CA ILE A 34 -12.19 5.02 -1.67
C ILE A 34 -11.92 6.53 -1.81
N THR A 35 -11.60 7.06 -2.99
CA THR A 35 -11.32 8.51 -3.19
C THR A 35 -12.51 9.41 -2.86
N HIS A 36 -13.76 8.97 -3.08
CA HIS A 36 -14.95 9.71 -2.62
C HIS A 36 -15.17 9.63 -1.09
N HIS A 37 -14.50 8.70 -0.41
CA HIS A 37 -14.53 8.52 1.04
C HIS A 37 -13.22 8.94 1.74
N VAL A 38 -12.18 9.43 1.05
CA VAL A 38 -10.94 9.91 1.69
C VAL A 38 -11.09 11.36 2.16
N SER A 39 -12.10 11.58 3.00
CA SER A 39 -12.06 12.55 4.09
C SER A 39 -12.71 11.96 5.33
N ILE A 40 -12.65 10.63 5.50
CA ILE A 40 -13.00 9.98 6.76
C ILE A 40 -11.92 10.35 7.77
N LYS A 41 -12.24 11.35 8.59
CA LYS A 41 -11.48 11.67 9.79
C LYS A 41 -11.42 10.42 10.67
N LEU A 42 -10.22 10.01 11.07
CA LEU A 42 -10.04 8.87 11.97
C LEU A 42 -10.79 9.15 13.29
N ASP A 43 -11.65 8.22 13.69
CA ASP A 43 -12.39 8.25 14.95
C ASP A 43 -12.45 6.83 15.55
N ARG A 44 -12.85 6.71 16.81
CA ARG A 44 -12.84 5.43 17.53
C ARG A 44 -13.67 4.35 16.84
N ASP A 45 -14.75 4.75 16.18
CA ASP A 45 -15.70 3.84 15.52
C ASP A 45 -15.24 3.37 14.12
N ASN A 46 -14.25 4.04 13.52
CA ASN A 46 -13.77 3.71 12.16
C ASN A 46 -12.34 3.17 12.12
N TYR A 47 -11.67 3.04 13.27
CA TYR A 47 -10.30 2.53 13.35
C TYR A 47 -10.13 1.14 12.74
N LEU A 48 -11.09 0.21 12.93
CA LEU A 48 -11.01 -1.13 12.35
C LEU A 48 -11.06 -1.11 10.81
N LEU A 49 -11.92 -0.26 10.25
CA LEU A 49 -12.05 -0.09 8.81
C LEU A 49 -10.79 0.56 8.23
N TRP A 50 -10.30 1.63 8.88
CA TRP A 50 -9.05 2.28 8.50
C TRP A 50 -7.88 1.28 8.55
N ARG A 51 -7.80 0.47 9.60
CA ARG A 51 -6.75 -0.55 9.75
C ARG A 51 -6.82 -1.61 8.65
N GLN A 52 -8.00 -2.06 8.26
CA GLN A 52 -8.10 -3.07 7.19
C GLN A 52 -7.70 -2.52 5.81
N GLN A 53 -7.95 -1.24 5.55
CA GLN A 53 -7.70 -0.63 4.24
C GLN A 53 -6.30 -0.03 4.11
N PHE A 54 -5.81 0.67 5.14
CA PHE A 54 -4.55 1.41 5.10
C PHE A 54 -3.34 0.59 5.54
N LEU A 55 -3.51 -0.38 6.46
CA LEU A 55 -2.39 -1.17 6.98
C LEU A 55 -1.64 -1.96 5.88
N PRO A 56 -2.29 -2.58 4.87
CA PRO A 56 -1.58 -3.22 3.76
C PRO A 56 -0.76 -2.25 2.92
N VAL A 57 -1.25 -1.02 2.72
CA VAL A 57 -0.57 0.02 1.95
C VAL A 57 0.64 0.56 2.72
N LEU A 58 0.49 0.80 4.02
CA LEU A 58 1.57 1.24 4.91
C LEU A 58 2.67 0.18 5.02
N ASN A 59 2.29 -1.10 5.10
CA ASN A 59 3.25 -2.19 5.17
C ASN A 59 4.00 -2.40 3.86
N SER A 60 3.33 -2.32 2.70
CA SER A 60 3.98 -2.54 1.40
C SER A 60 5.03 -1.47 1.08
N GLN A 61 4.86 -0.26 1.61
CA GLN A 61 5.77 0.87 1.42
C GLN A 61 6.75 1.04 2.59
N SER A 62 6.76 0.14 3.58
CA SER A 62 7.59 0.25 4.79
C SER A 62 7.38 1.57 5.57
N LEU A 63 6.16 2.11 5.53
CA LEU A 63 5.79 3.38 6.16
C LEU A 63 5.19 3.21 7.56
N MET A 64 4.98 1.97 8.02
CA MET A 64 4.45 1.71 9.36
C MET A 64 5.31 2.33 10.47
N GLY A 65 6.62 2.42 10.25
CA GLY A 65 7.55 3.02 11.20
C GLY A 65 7.31 4.51 11.47
N PHE A 66 6.69 5.23 10.53
CA PHE A 66 6.30 6.62 10.68
C PHE A 66 4.99 6.76 11.48
N VAL A 67 4.12 5.74 11.39
CA VAL A 67 2.80 5.73 12.07
C VAL A 67 2.91 5.26 13.52
N ASP A 68 3.74 4.26 13.80
CA ASP A 68 3.96 3.74 15.16
C ASP A 68 5.03 4.53 15.95
N GLY A 69 5.73 5.46 15.28
CA GLY A 69 6.78 6.29 15.87
C GLY A 69 8.11 5.59 16.09
N SER A 70 8.31 4.39 15.53
CA SER A 70 9.60 3.68 15.59
C SER A 70 10.67 4.34 14.70
N ILE A 71 10.28 5.05 13.64
CA ILE A 71 11.14 5.90 12.82
C ILE A 71 11.00 7.34 13.31
N GLN A 72 12.01 7.81 14.04
CA GLN A 72 12.05 9.19 14.50
C GLN A 72 12.53 10.13 13.39
N PRO A 73 11.98 11.36 13.31
CA PRO A 73 12.46 12.36 12.39
C PRO A 73 13.92 12.72 12.73
N PRO A 74 14.83 12.71 11.75
CA PRO A 74 16.20 13.16 11.96
C PRO A 74 16.23 14.69 12.20
N PRO A 75 17.31 15.22 12.79
CA PRO A 75 17.47 16.67 12.97
C PRO A 75 17.38 17.42 11.65
N GLN A 76 16.50 18.43 11.59
CA GLN A 76 16.28 19.22 10.38
C GLN A 76 17.52 19.99 9.95
N PHE A 77 18.25 20.57 10.90
CA PHE A 77 19.43 21.38 10.64
C PHE A 77 20.71 20.72 11.12
N SER A 78 21.81 20.99 10.43
CA SER A 78 23.14 20.55 10.84
C SER A 78 23.54 21.17 12.18
N THR A 79 24.20 20.40 13.04
CA THR A 79 24.76 20.88 14.32
C THR A 79 25.87 21.92 14.12
N THR A 80 26.52 21.92 12.95
CA THR A 80 27.64 22.82 12.62
C THR A 80 27.17 24.12 11.95
N ASP A 81 26.14 24.03 11.11
CA ASP A 81 25.56 25.16 10.38
C ASP A 81 24.04 25.06 10.43
N SER A 82 23.43 25.79 11.38
CA SER A 82 22.00 25.79 11.64
C SER A 82 21.14 26.34 10.49
N SER A 83 21.74 26.78 9.39
CA SER A 83 21.09 27.20 8.14
C SER A 83 21.05 26.09 7.08
N THR A 84 21.78 25.00 7.27
CA THR A 84 21.86 23.90 6.31
C THR A 84 20.93 22.76 6.72
N VAL A 85 19.99 22.42 5.83
CA VAL A 85 19.09 21.27 6.04
C VAL A 85 19.87 19.98 5.82
N THR A 86 19.75 19.01 6.72
CA THR A 86 20.47 17.74 6.60
C THR A 86 19.91 16.90 5.45
N ALA A 87 20.79 16.19 4.74
CA ALA A 87 20.37 15.29 3.67
C ALA A 87 19.44 14.16 4.18
N GLU A 88 19.65 13.73 5.42
CA GLU A 88 18.81 12.71 6.07
C GLU A 88 17.39 13.23 6.32
N TYR A 89 17.24 14.50 6.73
CA TYR A 89 15.93 15.14 6.86
C TYR A 89 15.19 15.23 5.53
N ILE A 90 15.89 15.60 4.45
CA ILE A 90 15.29 15.66 3.11
C ILE A 90 14.79 14.27 2.69
N ARG A 91 15.58 13.22 2.93
CA ARG A 91 15.21 11.84 2.58
C ARG A 91 14.03 11.34 3.39
N TRP A 92 14.04 11.56 4.70
CA TRP A 92 12.93 11.24 5.60
C TRP A 92 11.65 11.96 5.16
N TYR A 93 11.74 13.26 4.87
CA TYR A 93 10.61 14.06 4.42
C TYR A 93 10.08 13.60 3.06
N ALA A 94 10.95 13.25 2.12
CA ALA A 94 10.52 12.71 0.83
C ALA A 94 9.77 11.38 0.98
N LEU A 95 10.24 10.49 1.85
CA LEU A 95 9.57 9.20 2.14
C LEU A 95 8.20 9.43 2.80
N ASP A 96 8.12 10.34 3.76
CA ASP A 96 6.86 10.73 4.42
C ASP A 96 5.82 11.25 3.40
N GLN A 97 6.25 11.96 2.35
CA GLN A 97 5.38 12.55 1.34
C GLN A 97 5.00 11.62 0.16
N THR A 98 5.56 10.41 0.06
CA THR A 98 5.28 9.50 -1.08
C THR A 98 3.89 8.86 -1.08
N MET A 99 3.06 9.10 -0.06
CA MET A 99 1.63 8.73 -0.01
C MET A 99 0.68 9.93 -0.18
N ALA A 100 0.98 10.85 -1.10
CA ALA A 100 0.05 11.92 -1.50
C ALA A 100 -0.56 11.68 -2.88
#